data_AF-A0A847GFP9-F1
#
_entry.id   AF-A0A847GFP9-F1
#
_cell.length_a   1.000
_cell.length_b   1.000
_cell.length_c   1.000
_cell.angle_alpha   90.00
_cell.angle_beta   90.00
_cell.angle_gamma   90.00
#
_symmetry.space_group_name_H-M   'P 1'
#
loop_
_entity.id
_entity.type
_entity.pdbx_description
1 polymer ?
#
loop_
_entity_poly.entity_id
_entity_poly.type
_entity_poly.pdbx_seq_one_letter_code
_entity_poly.pdbx_strand_id
1 'polypeptide(L)'
;MYPRATKGYCAACGKVVPAEVAEEGEALVFRLFCPNCGNSSSVVEHDAALYKKWETMRRPNRAPETRQTEECLGCPFDCGLCQNHRQKSCIALVEITTACDLGCPVCFAEAGGNDRHRPLDEIESMFDACVASACGKPDILQISGGEPACHPDLIPILRAAKARPFKYVMLNTNGLAIAEGRISCEDLKSLGHGFEVHLQFDGLDDTVYETLRGRPLFGEKKRALDLLAEHGIPVTLVATLRNGLNTGQTGDMLRFALDHPAVRGLNLQCEARFGRNTGGDAERARVTQTQMVREIGRQAPELLGAADFLPLSCGLASLAYLEKVGGEWKPVPPEVAGAIPGNPMTTSLEDVKTLAAEMCACRGAALLQEIAARLPGDLFNLGVAERSRIVQERFFHVTIISFLDAFNFDLDRACRECTHVVQPDGCKIPFSSFNTIHRGRKHALHD
;
A
#
# COMPACT_ATOMS: atom_id res chain seq x y z
N MET A 1 10.23 -9.78 -22.53
CA MET A 1 11.22 -10.81 -22.90
C MET A 1 12.30 -10.79 -21.82
N TYR A 2 12.67 -11.96 -21.30
CA TYR A 2 13.71 -12.10 -20.27
C TYR A 2 14.93 -12.79 -20.91
N PRO A 3 16.17 -12.41 -20.56
CA PRO A 3 16.53 -11.41 -19.55
C PRO A 3 16.16 -9.98 -19.98
N ARG A 4 15.80 -9.15 -19.01
CA ARG A 4 15.54 -7.71 -19.17
C ARG A 4 16.69 -6.94 -18.54
N ALA A 5 17.45 -6.20 -19.34
CA ALA A 5 18.47 -5.29 -18.83
C ALA A 5 17.84 -4.11 -18.08
N THR A 6 18.50 -3.69 -16.99
CA THR A 6 18.11 -2.54 -16.17
C THR A 6 19.36 -1.94 -15.50
N LYS A 7 19.15 -0.98 -14.60
CA LYS A 7 20.16 -0.52 -13.64
C LYS A 7 19.68 -0.82 -12.23
N GLY A 8 20.62 -1.01 -11.32
CA GLY A 8 20.35 -1.25 -9.91
C GLY A 8 21.12 -0.31 -9.00
N TYR A 9 20.61 -0.09 -7.79
CA TYR A 9 21.33 0.61 -6.73
C TYR A 9 22.12 -0.39 -5.89
N CYS A 10 23.44 -0.23 -5.82
CA CYS A 10 24.30 -1.02 -4.95
C CYS A 10 24.32 -0.41 -3.54
N ALA A 11 23.63 -1.02 -2.59
CA ALA A 11 23.54 -0.52 -1.22
C ALA A 11 24.90 -0.48 -0.49
N ALA A 12 25.86 -1.31 -0.89
CA ALA A 12 27.18 -1.38 -0.26
C ALA A 12 28.09 -0.17 -0.59
N CYS A 13 28.07 0.32 -1.83
CA CYS A 13 28.90 1.47 -2.24
C CYS A 13 28.09 2.72 -2.63
N GLY A 14 26.76 2.63 -2.61
CA GLY A 14 25.85 3.72 -2.94
C GLY A 14 25.82 4.12 -4.41
N LYS A 15 26.33 3.29 -5.34
CA LYS A 15 26.40 3.58 -6.77
C LYS A 15 25.30 2.89 -7.57
N VAL A 16 24.91 3.52 -8.67
CA VAL A 16 24.07 2.89 -9.70
C VAL A 16 24.96 2.06 -10.62
N VAL A 17 24.62 0.78 -10.80
CA VAL A 17 25.41 -0.19 -11.57
C VAL A 17 24.53 -0.98 -12.53
N PRO A 18 25.11 -1.65 -13.56
CA PRO A 18 24.35 -2.53 -14.44
C PRO A 18 23.64 -3.63 -13.65
N ALA A 19 22.43 -3.97 -14.10
CA ALA A 19 21.64 -5.05 -13.53
C ALA A 19 20.81 -5.72 -14.62
N GLU A 20 20.30 -6.90 -14.33
CA GLU A 20 19.30 -7.56 -15.15
C GLU A 20 18.24 -8.24 -14.29
N VAL A 21 17.07 -8.47 -14.86
CA VAL A 21 16.11 -9.44 -14.33
C VAL A 21 16.08 -10.61 -15.30
N ALA A 22 16.37 -11.80 -14.81
CA ALA A 22 16.43 -13.04 -15.59
C ALA A 22 15.47 -14.08 -15.01
N GLU A 23 15.05 -15.02 -15.86
CA GLU A 23 14.26 -16.18 -15.44
C GLU A 23 15.22 -17.30 -15.02
N GLU A 24 15.03 -17.82 -13.81
CA GLU A 24 15.78 -18.94 -13.24
C GLU A 24 14.80 -19.97 -12.67
N GLY A 25 14.60 -21.07 -13.40
CA GLY A 25 13.54 -22.03 -13.08
C GLY A 25 12.16 -21.37 -13.18
N GLU A 26 11.35 -21.44 -12.12
CA GLU A 26 10.05 -20.77 -12.06
C GLU A 26 10.12 -19.31 -11.57
N ALA A 27 11.29 -18.81 -11.19
CA ALA A 27 11.41 -17.49 -10.56
C ALA A 27 11.97 -16.43 -11.51
N LEU A 28 11.66 -15.16 -11.22
CA LEU A 28 12.38 -14.01 -11.73
C LEU A 28 13.40 -13.56 -10.69
N VAL A 29 14.66 -13.45 -11.11
CA VAL A 29 15.79 -13.10 -10.25
C VAL A 29 16.42 -11.81 -10.76
N PHE A 30 16.53 -10.82 -9.88
CA PHE A 30 17.32 -9.62 -10.10
C PHE A 30 18.78 -9.93 -9.83
N ARG A 31 19.67 -9.56 -10.76
CA ARG A 31 21.11 -9.69 -10.64
C ARG A 31 21.74 -8.32 -10.77
N LEU A 32 22.57 -7.98 -9.79
CA LEU A 32 23.29 -6.72 -9.72
C LEU A 32 24.78 -6.99 -10.00
N PHE A 33 25.37 -6.22 -10.91
CA PHE A 33 26.77 -6.38 -11.31
C PHE A 33 27.58 -5.16 -10.86
N CYS A 34 28.04 -5.15 -9.60
CA CYS A 34 28.82 -4.03 -9.07
C CYS A 34 30.33 -4.25 -9.30
N PRO A 35 31.02 -3.38 -10.07
CA PRO A 35 32.47 -3.50 -10.27
C PRO A 35 33.29 -3.37 -8.98
N ASN A 36 32.72 -2.72 -7.95
CA ASN A 36 33.40 -2.41 -6.69
C ASN A 36 33.09 -3.42 -5.57
N CYS A 37 31.89 -3.98 -5.56
CA CYS A 37 31.38 -4.80 -4.45
C CYS A 37 31.10 -6.26 -4.85
N GLY A 38 31.27 -6.60 -6.13
CA GLY A 38 30.93 -7.91 -6.66
C GLY A 38 29.47 -8.02 -7.12
N ASN A 39 29.09 -9.24 -7.51
CA ASN A 39 27.75 -9.53 -7.98
C ASN A 39 26.86 -9.97 -6.81
N SER A 40 25.60 -9.58 -6.85
CA SER A 40 24.57 -10.07 -5.92
C SER A 40 23.30 -10.42 -6.69
N SER A 41 22.45 -11.26 -6.10
CA SER A 41 21.15 -11.57 -6.69
C SER A 41 20.04 -11.63 -5.64
N SER A 42 18.81 -11.39 -6.06
CA SER A 42 17.64 -11.54 -5.20
C SER A 42 16.47 -11.98 -6.04
N VAL A 43 15.67 -12.90 -5.50
CA VAL A 43 14.37 -13.21 -6.10
C VAL A 43 13.53 -11.92 -6.12
N VAL A 44 12.90 -11.67 -7.26
CA VAL A 44 11.94 -10.59 -7.50
C VAL A 44 10.52 -11.14 -7.42
N GLU A 45 10.26 -12.26 -8.09
CA GLU A 45 8.99 -12.98 -8.04
C GLU A 45 9.24 -14.48 -8.13
N HIS A 46 8.51 -15.27 -7.33
CA HIS A 46 8.63 -16.73 -7.32
C HIS A 46 7.84 -17.44 -8.44
N ASP A 47 7.10 -16.68 -9.25
CA ASP A 47 6.34 -17.21 -10.40
C ASP A 47 6.51 -16.29 -11.60
N ALA A 48 7.49 -16.63 -12.43
CA ALA A 48 7.81 -15.91 -13.65
C ALA A 48 6.68 -15.99 -14.67
N ALA A 49 5.94 -17.11 -14.73
CA ALA A 49 4.86 -17.28 -15.69
C ALA A 49 3.68 -16.33 -15.37
N LEU A 50 3.26 -16.29 -14.11
CA LEU A 50 2.22 -15.36 -13.64
C LEU A 50 2.66 -13.90 -13.81
N TYR A 51 3.89 -13.56 -13.41
CA TYR A 51 4.38 -12.19 -13.53
C TYR A 51 4.47 -11.73 -15.00
N LYS A 52 4.97 -12.58 -15.91
CA LYS A 52 4.99 -12.30 -17.36
C LYS A 52 3.59 -12.06 -17.91
N LYS A 53 2.59 -12.84 -17.47
CA LYS A 53 1.18 -12.63 -17.83
C LYS A 53 0.69 -11.28 -17.29
N TRP A 54 1.03 -10.93 -16.05
CA TRP A 54 0.69 -9.63 -15.48
C TRP A 54 1.30 -8.46 -16.25
N GLU A 55 2.53 -8.58 -16.75
CA GLU A 55 3.14 -7.51 -17.56
C GLU A 55 2.35 -7.20 -18.84
N THR A 56 1.65 -8.18 -19.43
CA THR A 56 0.81 -7.96 -20.61
C THR A 56 -0.57 -7.39 -20.28
N MET A 57 -1.06 -7.61 -19.05
CA MET A 57 -2.36 -7.11 -18.58
C MET A 57 -2.27 -5.77 -17.84
N ARG A 58 -1.06 -5.37 -17.43
CA ARG A 58 -0.83 -4.18 -16.62
C ARG A 58 -1.29 -2.92 -17.35
N ARG A 59 -2.10 -2.10 -16.67
CA ARG A 59 -2.51 -0.80 -17.19
C ARG A 59 -1.28 0.12 -17.40
N PRO A 60 -1.32 1.01 -18.41
CA PRO A 60 -0.28 2.02 -18.58
C PRO A 60 -0.06 2.85 -17.31
N ASN A 61 1.19 3.24 -17.07
CA ASN A 61 1.51 4.21 -16.04
C ASN A 61 0.90 5.58 -16.37
N ARG A 62 0.48 6.32 -15.34
CA ARG A 62 0.01 7.70 -15.45
C ARG A 62 1.09 8.60 -14.91
N ALA A 63 1.71 9.43 -15.74
CA ALA A 63 2.74 10.35 -15.28
C ALA A 63 2.20 11.26 -14.15
N PRO A 64 3.06 11.64 -13.17
CA PRO A 64 2.71 12.65 -12.19
C PRO A 64 2.20 13.93 -12.85
N GLU A 65 1.16 14.54 -12.27
CA GLU A 65 0.55 15.78 -12.75
C GLU A 65 1.54 16.95 -12.69
N THR A 66 2.42 16.97 -11.68
CA THR A 66 3.50 17.95 -11.53
C THR A 66 4.82 17.23 -11.22
N ARG A 67 5.91 17.65 -11.86
CA ARG A 67 7.28 17.24 -11.54
C ARG A 67 7.82 18.13 -10.42
N GLN A 68 8.44 17.55 -9.39
CA GLN A 68 8.87 18.32 -8.21
C GLN A 68 10.39 18.52 -8.13
N THR A 69 11.18 17.72 -8.85
CA THR A 69 12.64 17.84 -8.88
C THR A 69 13.18 17.88 -10.30
N GLU A 70 14.31 18.57 -10.47
CA GLU A 70 15.08 18.64 -11.71
C GLU A 70 16.06 17.46 -11.84
N GLU A 71 16.58 17.23 -13.05
CA GLU A 71 17.59 16.20 -13.29
C GLU A 71 18.99 16.80 -13.10
N CYS A 72 19.69 16.33 -12.06
CA CYS A 72 21.03 16.80 -11.70
C CYS A 72 21.99 15.62 -11.49
N LEU A 73 21.71 14.76 -10.51
CA LEU A 73 22.55 13.61 -10.14
C LEU A 73 22.09 12.29 -10.78
N GLY A 74 20.89 12.28 -11.37
CA GLY A 74 20.21 11.13 -11.96
C GLY A 74 19.41 10.29 -10.96
N CYS A 75 18.59 9.38 -11.48
CA CYS A 75 17.85 8.42 -10.66
C CYS A 75 18.81 7.43 -9.96
N PRO A 76 18.67 7.16 -8.64
CA PRO A 76 17.60 7.58 -7.73
C PRO A 76 17.98 8.77 -6.81
N PHE A 77 19.01 9.53 -7.14
CA PHE A 77 19.52 10.61 -6.28
C PHE A 77 18.68 11.89 -6.36
N ASP A 78 18.06 12.16 -7.51
CA ASP A 78 17.12 13.29 -7.69
C ASP A 78 15.66 12.92 -7.34
N CYS A 79 15.42 11.87 -6.55
CA CYS A 79 14.06 11.36 -6.31
C CYS A 79 13.15 12.42 -5.66
N GLY A 80 11.92 12.54 -6.18
CA GLY A 80 10.97 13.59 -5.82
C GLY A 80 9.98 13.89 -6.93
N LEU A 81 9.14 12.92 -7.32
CA LEU A 81 8.40 12.92 -8.59
C LEU A 81 9.22 13.53 -9.76
N CYS A 82 10.46 13.06 -9.92
CA CYS A 82 11.43 13.60 -10.87
C CYS A 82 11.04 13.33 -12.32
N GLN A 83 11.81 13.87 -13.28
CA GLN A 83 11.56 13.67 -14.71
C GLN A 83 11.53 12.19 -15.14
N ASN A 84 12.32 11.36 -14.45
CA ASN A 84 12.38 9.91 -14.70
C ASN A 84 11.20 9.14 -14.05
N HIS A 85 10.42 9.76 -13.17
CA HIS A 85 9.33 9.10 -12.47
C HIS A 85 8.07 9.05 -13.36
N ARG A 86 7.52 7.83 -13.51
CA ARG A 86 6.53 7.51 -14.54
C ARG A 86 5.11 7.36 -14.00
N GLN A 87 4.94 7.37 -12.68
CA GLN A 87 3.67 7.09 -12.03
C GLN A 87 3.27 8.17 -11.02
N LYS A 88 2.04 8.67 -11.09
CA LYS A 88 1.49 9.60 -10.11
C LYS A 88 1.38 8.96 -8.73
N SER A 89 1.30 9.79 -7.69
CA SER A 89 1.02 9.31 -6.34
C SER A 89 -0.39 8.73 -6.24
N CYS A 90 -0.49 7.43 -5.96
CA CYS A 90 -1.73 6.78 -5.54
C CYS A 90 -1.93 6.95 -4.04
N ILE A 91 -0.84 6.92 -3.27
CA ILE A 91 -0.79 7.11 -1.82
C ILE A 91 0.30 8.12 -1.51
N ALA A 92 -0.08 9.23 -0.87
CA ALA A 92 0.84 10.17 -0.23
C ALA A 92 0.89 9.84 1.27
N LEU A 93 2.04 9.42 1.78
CA LEU A 93 2.25 9.06 3.18
C LEU A 93 3.00 10.18 3.90
N VAL A 94 2.45 10.67 5.01
CA VAL A 94 3.03 11.73 5.85
C VAL A 94 3.41 11.14 7.20
N GLU A 95 4.70 11.17 7.52
CA GLU A 95 5.22 10.79 8.86
C GLU A 95 5.10 11.99 9.81
N ILE A 96 4.11 11.95 10.72
CA ILE A 96 3.81 13.08 11.63
C ILE A 96 4.61 13.05 12.94
N THR A 97 5.20 11.91 13.28
CA THR A 97 5.90 11.69 14.55
C THR A 97 6.98 10.62 14.40
N THR A 98 8.06 10.72 15.17
CA THR A 98 9.03 9.63 15.36
C THR A 98 8.82 8.89 16.68
N ALA A 99 7.93 9.37 17.56
CA ALA A 99 7.56 8.63 18.77
C ALA A 99 6.78 7.35 18.42
N CYS A 100 7.00 6.28 19.17
CA CYS A 100 6.26 5.03 19.04
C CYS A 100 6.21 4.28 20.38
N ASP A 101 5.07 3.69 20.69
CA ASP A 101 4.86 2.85 21.88
C ASP A 101 5.26 1.37 21.65
N LEU A 102 5.90 1.06 20.52
CA LEU A 102 6.48 -0.24 20.19
C LEU A 102 7.96 -0.16 19.75
N GLY A 103 8.75 -1.18 20.15
CA GLY A 103 10.16 -1.35 19.79
C GLY A 103 10.39 -2.40 18.69
N CYS A 104 9.62 -2.36 17.60
CA CYS A 104 9.56 -3.46 16.63
C CYS A 104 10.95 -3.84 16.03
N PRO A 105 11.32 -5.13 16.04
CA PRO A 105 12.55 -5.63 15.39
C PRO A 105 12.62 -5.34 13.88
N VAL A 106 11.49 -5.36 13.18
CA VAL A 106 11.44 -5.18 11.72
C VAL A 106 11.12 -3.76 11.27
N CYS A 107 11.15 -2.79 12.19
CA CYS A 107 10.71 -1.42 11.88
C CYS A 107 11.63 -0.75 10.85
N PHE A 108 11.01 -0.11 9.85
CA PHE A 108 11.69 0.77 8.91
C PHE A 108 11.67 2.24 9.35
N ALA A 109 10.71 2.63 10.19
CA ALA A 109 10.65 3.99 10.73
C ALA A 109 11.79 4.17 11.76
N GLU A 110 12.43 5.34 11.78
CA GLU A 110 13.40 5.73 12.82
C GLU A 110 12.70 6.03 14.16
N ALA A 111 11.85 5.10 14.62
CA ALA A 111 10.91 5.33 15.70
C ALA A 111 11.45 4.89 17.08
N GLY A 112 11.11 5.62 18.15
CA GLY A 112 11.46 5.24 19.53
C GLY A 112 12.87 5.62 20.00
N GLY A 113 13.52 6.59 19.33
CA GLY A 113 14.86 7.08 19.70
C GLY A 113 14.98 8.59 19.97
N ASN A 114 13.99 9.40 19.57
CA ASN A 114 14.06 10.86 19.71
C ASN A 114 12.71 11.57 19.90
N ASP A 115 11.60 10.84 20.04
CA ASP A 115 10.22 11.29 20.30
C ASP A 115 9.91 12.72 19.81
N ARG A 116 10.01 12.92 18.49
CA ARG A 116 9.72 14.21 17.86
C ARG A 116 8.35 14.19 17.22
N HIS A 117 7.57 15.22 17.50
CA HIS A 117 6.28 15.46 16.88
C HIS A 117 6.41 16.63 15.90
N ARG A 118 5.87 16.49 14.70
CA ARG A 118 5.84 17.59 13.75
C ARG A 118 4.76 18.59 14.15
N PRO A 119 5.06 19.90 14.16
CA PRO A 119 4.04 20.91 14.36
C PRO A 119 2.89 20.78 13.35
N LEU A 120 1.67 21.07 13.79
CA LEU A 120 0.47 20.97 12.96
C LEU A 120 0.57 21.81 11.68
N ASP A 121 1.11 23.03 11.76
CA ASP A 121 1.28 23.94 10.63
C ASP A 121 2.26 23.40 9.57
N GLU A 122 3.33 22.71 9.98
CA GLU A 122 4.23 22.00 9.08
C GLU A 122 3.48 20.85 8.37
N ILE A 123 2.70 20.06 9.12
CA ILE A 123 1.90 18.95 8.57
C ILE A 123 0.86 19.46 7.58
N GLU A 124 0.16 20.54 7.91
CA GLU A 124 -0.82 21.18 7.01
C GLU A 124 -0.17 21.67 5.72
N SER A 125 1.01 22.27 5.81
CA SER A 125 1.79 22.69 4.63
C SER A 125 2.14 21.51 3.72
N MET A 126 2.49 20.35 4.31
CA MET A 126 2.73 19.11 3.55
C MET A 126 1.46 18.59 2.87
N PHE A 127 0.30 18.70 3.52
CA PHE A 127 -0.98 18.34 2.90
C PHE A 127 -1.31 19.27 1.73
N ASP A 128 -1.08 20.57 1.87
CA ASP A 128 -1.33 21.55 0.82
C ASP A 128 -0.41 21.34 -0.39
N ALA A 129 0.86 20.98 -0.16
CA ALA A 129 1.77 20.57 -1.23
C ALA A 129 1.28 19.31 -1.98
N CYS A 130 0.70 18.34 -1.28
CA CYS A 130 0.09 17.16 -1.91
C CYS A 130 -1.10 17.53 -2.80
N VAL A 131 -1.97 18.43 -2.33
CA VAL A 131 -3.13 18.92 -3.09
C VAL A 131 -2.67 19.68 -4.33
N ALA A 132 -1.72 20.61 -4.18
CA ALA A 132 -1.19 21.42 -5.27
C ALA A 132 -0.54 20.55 -6.37
N SER A 133 0.35 19.63 -5.98
CA SER A 133 1.06 18.75 -6.92
C SER A 133 0.17 17.72 -7.62
N ALA A 134 -1.06 17.50 -7.13
CA ALA A 134 -2.08 16.65 -7.76
C ALA A 134 -3.15 17.48 -8.51
N CYS A 135 -2.88 18.75 -8.80
CA CYS A 135 -3.81 19.67 -9.46
C CYS A 135 -5.19 19.71 -8.77
N GLY A 136 -5.20 19.69 -7.43
CA GLY A 136 -6.41 19.73 -6.61
C GLY A 136 -7.16 18.41 -6.47
N LYS A 137 -6.66 17.29 -7.02
CA LYS A 137 -7.34 15.99 -7.02
C LYS A 137 -6.45 14.84 -6.51
N PRO A 138 -5.92 14.91 -5.27
CA PRO A 138 -5.14 13.82 -4.71
C PRO A 138 -6.02 12.60 -4.36
N ASP A 139 -5.47 11.39 -4.52
CA ASP A 139 -6.19 10.13 -4.27
C ASP A 139 -6.23 9.80 -2.76
N ILE A 140 -5.18 9.16 -2.21
CA ILE A 140 -5.11 8.76 -0.80
C ILE A 140 -4.06 9.56 -0.05
N LEU A 141 -4.41 10.05 1.13
CA LEU A 141 -3.46 10.50 2.15
C LEU A 141 -3.39 9.46 3.29
N GLN A 142 -2.19 9.00 3.61
CA GLN A 142 -1.91 8.13 4.75
C GLN A 142 -1.15 8.90 5.84
N ILE A 143 -1.72 8.94 7.04
CA ILE A 143 -1.07 9.48 8.23
C ILE A 143 -0.31 8.33 8.91
N SER A 144 0.99 8.51 9.08
CA SER A 144 1.93 7.49 9.56
C SER A 144 3.01 8.15 10.45
N GLY A 145 4.10 7.43 10.74
CA GLY A 145 5.24 7.92 11.52
C GLY A 145 5.95 6.76 12.21
N GLY A 146 6.31 6.96 13.48
CA GLY A 146 6.40 5.87 14.45
C GLY A 146 4.99 5.32 14.70
N GLU A 147 4.33 5.80 15.76
CA GLU A 147 2.91 5.55 15.99
C GLU A 147 2.17 6.90 16.02
N PRO A 148 1.29 7.19 15.04
CA PRO A 148 0.50 8.43 15.02
C PRO A 148 -0.28 8.70 16.30
N ALA A 149 -0.73 7.65 17.00
CA ALA A 149 -1.41 7.77 18.30
C ALA A 149 -0.57 8.38 19.42
N CYS A 150 0.75 8.44 19.26
CA CYS A 150 1.63 9.16 20.19
C CYS A 150 1.62 10.67 19.97
N HIS A 151 1.10 11.17 18.84
CA HIS A 151 1.06 12.61 18.55
C HIS A 151 -0.08 13.29 19.32
N PRO A 152 0.18 14.36 20.10
CA PRO A 152 -0.86 15.03 20.91
C PRO A 152 -1.99 15.61 20.04
N ASP A 153 -1.66 16.13 18.86
CA ASP A 153 -2.62 16.72 17.92
C ASP A 153 -3.17 15.74 16.86
N LEU A 154 -3.17 14.42 17.10
CA LEU A 154 -3.62 13.45 16.09
C LEU A 154 -5.03 13.77 15.53
N ILE A 155 -6.01 14.06 16.39
CA ILE A 155 -7.38 14.37 15.95
C ILE A 155 -7.43 15.69 15.16
N PRO A 156 -6.83 16.81 15.62
CA PRO A 156 -6.65 18.01 14.79
C PRO A 156 -6.02 17.73 13.41
N ILE A 157 -4.96 16.92 13.34
CA ILE A 157 -4.30 16.55 12.09
C ILE A 157 -5.25 15.81 11.14
N LEU A 158 -6.00 14.84 11.65
CA LEU A 158 -6.98 14.08 10.86
C LEU A 158 -8.11 14.99 10.35
N ARG A 159 -8.59 15.92 11.18
CA ARG A 159 -9.60 16.92 10.75
C ARG A 159 -9.04 17.86 9.68
N ALA A 160 -7.79 18.31 9.82
CA ALA A 160 -7.10 19.12 8.82
C ALA A 160 -6.95 18.39 7.48
N ALA A 161 -6.63 17.09 7.51
CA ALA A 161 -6.62 16.25 6.31
C ALA A 161 -8.02 16.14 5.68
N LYS A 162 -9.07 15.92 6.47
CA LYS A 162 -10.46 15.81 5.98
C LYS A 162 -11.04 17.11 5.42
N ALA A 163 -10.50 18.27 5.81
CA ALA A 163 -10.88 19.56 5.25
C ALA A 163 -10.35 19.80 3.82
N ARG A 164 -9.48 18.91 3.31
CA ARG A 164 -8.84 19.00 2.00
C ARG A 164 -9.44 17.96 1.02
N PRO A 165 -9.28 18.13 -0.30
CA PRO A 165 -9.97 17.32 -1.31
C PRO A 165 -9.36 15.92 -1.52
N PHE A 166 -8.75 15.31 -0.51
CA PHE A 166 -8.31 13.91 -0.58
C PHE A 166 -9.52 13.00 -0.73
N LYS A 167 -9.50 12.08 -1.72
CA LYS A 167 -10.58 11.09 -1.87
C LYS A 167 -10.71 10.22 -0.61
N TYR A 168 -9.58 9.88 0.00
CA TYR A 168 -9.53 9.05 1.20
C TYR A 168 -8.40 9.49 2.13
N VAL A 169 -8.69 9.50 3.44
CA VAL A 169 -7.71 9.70 4.50
C VAL A 169 -7.60 8.41 5.30
N MET A 170 -6.38 7.91 5.47
CA MET A 170 -6.10 6.65 6.15
C MET A 170 -5.21 6.90 7.36
N LEU A 171 -5.55 6.31 8.50
CA LEU A 171 -4.72 6.31 9.70
C LEU A 171 -3.96 4.99 9.79
N ASN A 172 -2.64 5.01 9.58
CA ASN A 172 -1.81 3.84 9.87
C ASN A 172 -1.57 3.80 11.38
N THR A 173 -1.88 2.68 12.04
CA THR A 173 -1.70 2.54 13.49
C THR A 173 -1.46 1.09 13.90
N ASN A 174 -0.72 0.91 14.98
CA ASN A 174 -0.63 -0.36 15.70
C ASN A 174 -1.91 -0.64 16.53
N GLY A 175 -2.81 0.32 16.71
CA GLY A 175 -4.10 0.12 17.37
C GLY A 175 -4.06 -0.05 18.88
N LEU A 176 -2.89 0.00 19.55
CA LEU A 176 -2.80 -0.09 21.00
C LEU A 176 -3.59 1.03 21.69
N ALA A 177 -3.42 2.26 21.21
CA ALA A 177 -4.14 3.40 21.75
C ALA A 177 -5.67 3.29 21.59
N ILE A 178 -6.14 2.58 20.55
CA ILE A 178 -7.55 2.29 20.35
C ILE A 178 -8.00 1.22 21.36
N ALA A 179 -7.27 0.10 21.45
CA ALA A 179 -7.57 -0.99 22.39
C ALA A 179 -7.61 -0.49 23.85
N GLU A 180 -6.72 0.42 24.21
CA GLU A 180 -6.60 1.02 25.54
C GLU A 180 -7.59 2.17 25.80
N GLY A 181 -8.30 2.64 24.77
CA GLY A 181 -9.21 3.78 24.86
C GLY A 181 -8.53 5.15 25.01
N ARG A 182 -7.22 5.23 24.71
CA ARG A 182 -6.48 6.51 24.66
C ARG A 182 -6.89 7.37 23.47
N ILE A 183 -7.30 6.75 22.37
CA ILE A 183 -7.97 7.42 21.24
C ILE A 183 -9.47 7.12 21.33
N SER A 184 -10.28 8.18 21.32
CA SER A 184 -11.74 8.03 21.27
C SER A 184 -12.19 7.54 19.90
N CYS A 185 -12.92 6.43 19.86
CA CYS A 185 -13.59 5.96 18.65
C CYS A 185 -14.70 6.93 18.21
N GLU A 186 -15.29 7.72 19.10
CA GLU A 186 -16.26 8.78 18.73
C GLU A 186 -15.56 9.90 17.93
N ASP A 187 -14.35 10.30 18.33
CA ASP A 187 -13.56 11.28 17.59
C ASP A 187 -13.19 10.76 16.20
N LEU A 188 -12.75 9.49 16.10
CA LEU A 188 -12.47 8.86 14.81
C LEU A 188 -13.74 8.76 13.95
N LYS A 189 -14.89 8.41 14.54
CA LYS A 189 -16.17 8.35 13.84
C LYS A 189 -16.59 9.72 13.29
N SER A 190 -16.28 10.80 14.03
CA SER A 190 -16.61 12.18 13.62
C SER A 190 -15.95 12.62 12.31
N LEU A 191 -14.89 11.93 11.86
CA LEU A 191 -14.21 12.20 10.58
C LEU A 191 -15.07 11.83 9.36
N GLY A 192 -16.08 10.97 9.55
CA GLY A 192 -17.10 10.67 8.54
C GLY A 192 -16.57 9.91 7.31
N HIS A 193 -17.25 10.11 6.18
CA HIS A 193 -16.96 9.37 4.94
C HIS A 193 -15.58 9.70 4.36
N GLY A 194 -14.95 8.71 3.73
CA GLY A 194 -13.60 8.87 3.19
C GLY A 194 -12.52 8.86 4.27
N PHE A 195 -12.76 8.17 5.38
CA PHE A 195 -11.80 7.89 6.45
C PHE A 195 -11.77 6.38 6.73
N GLU A 196 -10.59 5.83 6.99
CA GLU A 196 -10.39 4.43 7.36
C GLU A 196 -9.16 4.23 8.23
N VAL A 197 -9.20 3.21 9.09
CA VAL A 197 -8.04 2.77 9.86
C VAL A 197 -7.29 1.68 9.08
N HIS A 198 -5.99 1.89 8.87
CA HIS A 198 -5.06 0.89 8.38
C HIS A 198 -4.35 0.25 9.58
N LEU A 199 -4.90 -0.88 10.05
CA LEU A 199 -4.50 -1.51 11.30
C LEU A 199 -3.40 -2.55 11.07
N GLN A 200 -2.27 -2.41 11.76
CA GLN A 200 -1.22 -3.45 11.77
C GLN A 200 -1.74 -4.73 12.43
N PHE A 201 -1.81 -5.81 11.63
CA PHE A 201 -2.37 -7.12 11.97
C PHE A 201 -1.60 -8.21 11.21
N ASP A 202 -0.55 -8.77 11.81
CA ASP A 202 0.40 -9.63 11.08
C ASP A 202 0.03 -11.11 11.07
N GLY A 203 -0.86 -11.56 11.95
CA GLY A 203 -1.20 -12.97 12.09
C GLY A 203 -2.30 -13.19 13.12
N LEU A 204 -2.64 -14.47 13.31
CA LEU A 204 -3.73 -14.91 14.19
C LEU A 204 -3.26 -15.49 15.53
N ASP A 205 -1.96 -15.40 15.81
CA ASP A 205 -1.35 -15.83 17.06
C ASP A 205 -0.14 -14.97 17.43
N ASP A 206 0.24 -15.01 18.70
CA ASP A 206 1.28 -14.15 19.26
C ASP A 206 2.70 -14.48 18.82
N THR A 207 2.98 -15.68 18.31
CA THR A 207 4.32 -16.05 17.80
C THR A 207 4.77 -15.09 16.70
N VAL A 208 3.82 -14.70 15.83
CA VAL A 208 4.04 -13.76 14.74
C VAL A 208 4.36 -12.36 15.28
N TYR A 209 3.59 -11.89 16.26
CA TYR A 209 3.76 -10.56 16.85
C TYR A 209 5.02 -10.46 17.71
N GLU A 210 5.36 -11.49 18.47
CA GLU A 210 6.61 -11.56 19.22
C GLU A 210 7.81 -11.45 18.27
N THR A 211 7.77 -12.15 17.14
CA THR A 211 8.86 -12.14 16.15
C THR A 211 8.97 -10.81 15.41
N LEU A 212 7.84 -10.23 14.95
CA LEU A 212 7.87 -9.03 14.10
C LEU A 212 7.82 -7.73 14.90
N ARG A 213 7.14 -7.72 16.04
CA ARG A 213 6.82 -6.54 16.85
C ARG A 213 7.44 -6.55 18.24
N GLY A 214 8.00 -7.68 18.67
CA GLY A 214 8.78 -7.81 19.90
C GLY A 214 7.95 -8.15 21.16
N ARG A 215 6.65 -8.37 21.03
CA ARG A 215 5.75 -8.77 22.13
C ARG A 215 4.45 -9.38 21.62
N PRO A 216 3.70 -10.14 22.45
CA PRO A 216 2.33 -10.54 22.13
C PRO A 216 1.44 -9.31 21.92
N LEU A 217 0.56 -9.37 20.94
CA LEU A 217 -0.33 -8.27 20.54
C LEU A 217 -1.70 -8.73 20.00
N PHE A 218 -1.92 -10.03 19.76
CA PHE A 218 -3.12 -10.50 19.07
C PHE A 218 -4.41 -10.16 19.83
N GLY A 219 -4.37 -10.23 21.16
CA GLY A 219 -5.49 -9.84 22.03
C GLY A 219 -5.86 -8.36 21.86
N GLU A 220 -4.86 -7.49 21.89
CA GLU A 220 -5.01 -6.04 21.70
C GLU A 220 -5.51 -5.72 20.29
N LYS A 221 -5.04 -6.44 19.26
CA LYS A 221 -5.54 -6.26 17.88
C LYS A 221 -7.03 -6.55 17.77
N LYS A 222 -7.48 -7.67 18.34
CA LYS A 222 -8.91 -8.01 18.35
C LYS A 222 -9.73 -6.97 19.10
N ARG A 223 -9.27 -6.56 20.29
CA ARG A 223 -9.95 -5.52 21.07
C ARG A 223 -10.07 -4.19 20.31
N ALA A 224 -9.02 -3.76 19.62
CA ALA A 224 -9.09 -2.57 18.78
C ALA A 224 -10.12 -2.74 17.64
N LEU A 225 -10.14 -3.91 16.98
CA LEU A 225 -11.10 -4.21 15.92
C LEU A 225 -12.55 -4.21 16.41
N ASP A 226 -12.82 -4.81 17.57
CA ASP A 226 -14.15 -4.86 18.17
C ASP A 226 -14.65 -3.43 18.46
N LEU A 227 -13.82 -2.58 19.08
CA LEU A 227 -14.15 -1.18 19.35
C LEU A 227 -14.42 -0.37 18.07
N LEU A 228 -13.63 -0.59 17.02
CA LEU A 228 -13.85 0.04 15.71
C LEU A 228 -15.15 -0.44 15.07
N ALA A 229 -15.50 -1.72 15.22
CA ALA A 229 -16.77 -2.28 14.74
C ALA A 229 -17.98 -1.67 15.45
N GLU A 230 -17.93 -1.56 16.79
CA GLU A 230 -18.99 -0.95 17.60
C GLU A 230 -19.35 0.47 17.13
N HIS A 231 -18.37 1.21 16.62
CA HIS A 231 -18.55 2.57 16.10
C HIS A 231 -18.75 2.62 14.58
N GLY A 232 -18.71 1.48 13.89
CA GLY A 232 -18.82 1.38 12.44
C GLY A 232 -17.73 2.18 11.72
N ILE A 233 -16.49 2.07 12.19
CA ILE A 233 -15.29 2.65 11.55
C ILE A 233 -14.68 1.58 10.65
N PRO A 234 -14.51 1.84 9.34
CA PRO A 234 -13.96 0.85 8.43
C PRO A 234 -12.47 0.62 8.70
N VAL A 235 -12.03 -0.61 8.47
CA VAL A 235 -10.65 -1.06 8.69
C VAL A 235 -10.12 -1.84 7.50
N THR A 236 -8.90 -1.54 7.10
CA THR A 236 -8.07 -2.44 6.30
C THR A 236 -7.02 -3.08 7.20
N LEU A 237 -6.99 -4.42 7.25
CA LEU A 237 -5.95 -5.15 7.98
C LEU A 237 -4.66 -5.12 7.18
N VAL A 238 -3.54 -4.80 7.82
CA VAL A 238 -2.23 -4.71 7.18
C VAL A 238 -1.26 -5.70 7.81
N ALA A 239 -0.86 -6.72 7.05
CA ALA A 239 -0.02 -7.80 7.50
C ALA A 239 1.36 -7.75 6.85
N THR A 240 2.43 -7.62 7.64
CA THR A 240 3.80 -7.84 7.16
C THR A 240 4.07 -9.33 7.08
N LEU A 241 4.38 -9.83 5.89
CA LEU A 241 4.57 -11.25 5.60
C LEU A 241 6.04 -11.64 5.53
N ARG A 242 6.41 -12.64 6.32
CA ARG A 242 7.74 -13.25 6.35
C ARG A 242 7.63 -14.75 6.08
N ASN A 243 8.48 -15.25 5.17
CA ASN A 243 8.47 -16.65 4.78
C ASN A 243 8.77 -17.56 5.99
N GLY A 244 8.02 -18.64 6.12
CA GLY A 244 8.16 -19.58 7.25
C GLY A 244 7.63 -19.07 8.60
N LEU A 245 7.09 -17.84 8.67
CA LEU A 245 6.45 -17.30 9.87
C LEU A 245 4.93 -17.28 9.72
N ASN A 246 4.40 -16.41 8.86
CA ASN A 246 2.95 -16.16 8.75
C ASN A 246 2.41 -16.32 7.32
N THR A 247 3.24 -16.67 6.34
CA THR A 247 2.76 -16.97 4.98
C THR A 247 1.78 -18.15 4.96
N GLY A 248 1.93 -19.08 5.91
CA GLY A 248 1.02 -20.22 6.10
C GLY A 248 -0.35 -19.89 6.70
N GLN A 249 -0.61 -18.62 7.06
CA GLN A 249 -1.85 -18.17 7.68
C GLN A 249 -2.72 -17.29 6.76
N THR A 250 -2.28 -17.00 5.53
CA THR A 250 -2.93 -15.99 4.67
C THR A 250 -4.39 -16.30 4.32
N GLY A 251 -4.76 -17.58 4.15
CA GLY A 251 -6.15 -18.00 3.94
C GLY A 251 -7.01 -17.84 5.19
N ASP A 252 -6.49 -18.18 6.37
CA ASP A 252 -7.22 -17.99 7.64
C ASP A 252 -7.35 -16.50 7.99
N MET A 253 -6.33 -15.70 7.70
CA MET A 253 -6.40 -14.24 7.82
C MET A 253 -7.45 -13.66 6.88
N LEU A 254 -7.57 -14.17 5.65
CA LEU A 254 -8.63 -13.76 4.72
C LEU A 254 -10.02 -14.11 5.27
N ARG A 255 -10.23 -15.33 5.77
CA ARG A 255 -11.51 -15.72 6.39
C ARG A 255 -11.85 -14.86 7.60
N PHE A 256 -10.89 -14.65 8.49
CA PHE A 256 -11.05 -13.77 9.65
C PHE A 256 -11.45 -12.35 9.22
N ALA A 257 -10.77 -11.79 8.21
CA ALA A 257 -11.05 -10.46 7.70
C ALA A 257 -12.45 -10.35 7.06
N LEU A 258 -12.91 -11.39 6.35
CA LEU A 258 -14.22 -11.41 5.71
C LEU A 258 -15.39 -11.59 6.70
N ASP A 259 -15.12 -12.20 7.85
CA ASP A 259 -16.10 -12.41 8.92
C ASP A 259 -16.25 -11.17 9.82
N HIS A 260 -15.16 -10.41 10.02
CA HIS A 260 -15.17 -9.30 10.95
C HIS A 260 -15.92 -8.05 10.42
N PRO A 261 -16.92 -7.53 11.15
CA PRO A 261 -17.83 -6.49 10.64
C PRO A 261 -17.18 -5.13 10.38
N ALA A 262 -16.05 -4.80 11.00
CA ALA A 262 -15.30 -3.57 10.68
C ALA A 262 -14.42 -3.67 9.43
N VAL A 263 -14.04 -4.88 9.01
CA VAL A 263 -12.95 -5.06 8.06
C VAL A 263 -13.49 -5.01 6.62
N ARG A 264 -12.79 -4.25 5.77
CA ARG A 264 -13.16 -3.95 4.37
C ARG A 264 -12.07 -4.32 3.38
N GLY A 265 -10.89 -4.68 3.89
CA GLY A 265 -9.83 -5.24 3.08
C GLY A 265 -8.72 -5.88 3.88
N LEU A 266 -7.90 -6.63 3.15
CA LEU A 266 -6.71 -7.28 3.62
C LEU A 266 -5.53 -6.86 2.74
N ASN A 267 -4.58 -6.14 3.33
CA ASN A 267 -3.34 -5.71 2.71
C ASN A 267 -2.19 -6.59 3.20
N LEU A 268 -1.69 -7.45 2.31
CA LEU A 268 -0.58 -8.35 2.53
C LEU A 268 0.72 -7.70 2.03
N GLN A 269 1.55 -7.22 2.96
CA GLN A 269 2.81 -6.56 2.64
C GLN A 269 3.95 -7.55 2.75
N CYS A 270 4.53 -7.94 1.61
CA CYS A 270 5.74 -8.73 1.60
C CYS A 270 6.84 -7.96 2.35
N GLU A 271 7.49 -8.61 3.31
CA GLU A 271 8.55 -7.98 4.08
C GLU A 271 9.66 -7.41 3.18
N ALA A 272 9.87 -6.11 3.31
CA ALA A 272 10.99 -5.41 2.69
C ALA A 272 12.05 -5.09 3.76
N ARG A 273 13.31 -5.27 3.39
CA ARG A 273 14.44 -5.20 4.32
C ARG A 273 14.96 -3.77 4.42
N PHE A 274 14.31 -3.00 5.28
CA PHE A 274 14.71 -1.64 5.64
C PHE A 274 15.19 -1.58 7.10
N GLY A 275 15.87 -0.49 7.45
CA GLY A 275 16.08 -0.07 8.84
C GLY A 275 16.71 -1.15 9.73
N ARG A 276 15.99 -1.59 10.77
CA ARG A 276 16.49 -2.55 11.78
C ARG A 276 16.55 -4.00 11.29
N ASN A 277 15.96 -4.28 10.13
CA ASN A 277 15.83 -5.61 9.57
C ASN A 277 16.92 -5.89 8.52
N THR A 278 18.18 -5.90 8.96
CA THR A 278 19.36 -6.01 8.06
C THR A 278 20.13 -7.33 8.18
N GLY A 279 19.77 -8.21 9.12
CA GLY A 279 20.50 -9.45 9.40
C GLY A 279 19.78 -10.74 8.97
N GLY A 280 20.54 -11.70 8.43
CA GLY A 280 20.17 -13.11 8.36
C GLY A 280 20.25 -13.75 6.97
N ASP A 281 20.92 -14.91 6.89
CA ASP A 281 20.96 -15.81 5.73
C ASP A 281 19.54 -16.17 5.27
N ALA A 282 19.08 -15.54 4.19
CA ALA A 282 18.36 -16.20 3.11
C ALA A 282 17.90 -15.16 2.09
N GLU A 283 18.70 -14.95 1.04
CA GLU A 283 18.16 -14.54 -0.27
C GLU A 283 16.96 -15.43 -0.70
N ARG A 284 16.85 -16.64 -0.10
CA ARG A 284 15.78 -17.65 -0.27
C ARG A 284 14.54 -17.49 0.63
N ALA A 285 14.50 -16.51 1.54
CA ALA A 285 13.38 -16.31 2.50
C ALA A 285 12.53 -15.06 2.19
N ARG A 286 12.78 -14.38 1.07
CA ARG A 286 11.93 -13.26 0.64
C ARG A 286 10.52 -13.76 0.35
N VAL A 287 9.53 -12.94 0.67
CA VAL A 287 8.14 -13.12 0.22
C VAL A 287 7.92 -12.26 -1.02
N THR A 288 7.23 -12.78 -2.03
CA THR A 288 6.90 -12.00 -3.25
C THR A 288 5.40 -12.03 -3.55
N GLN A 289 4.96 -11.14 -4.43
CA GLN A 289 3.54 -11.00 -4.76
C GLN A 289 2.99 -12.30 -5.32
N THR A 290 3.68 -12.86 -6.31
CA THR A 290 3.19 -14.06 -6.98
C THR A 290 3.22 -15.29 -6.06
N GLN A 291 4.16 -15.35 -5.11
CA GLN A 291 4.17 -16.39 -4.09
C GLN A 291 2.92 -16.30 -3.21
N MET A 292 2.55 -15.08 -2.76
CA MET A 292 1.37 -14.90 -1.91
C MET A 292 0.07 -15.11 -2.65
N VAL A 293 0.01 -14.77 -3.95
CA VAL A 293 -1.14 -15.13 -4.78
C VAL A 293 -1.34 -16.64 -4.86
N ARG A 294 -0.26 -17.41 -5.10
CA ARG A 294 -0.31 -18.88 -5.08
C ARG A 294 -0.74 -19.39 -3.71
N GLU A 295 -0.18 -18.82 -2.64
CA GLU A 295 -0.39 -19.29 -1.28
C GLU A 295 -1.82 -19.02 -0.78
N ILE A 296 -2.38 -17.85 -1.06
CA ILE A 296 -3.78 -17.55 -0.74
C ILE A 296 -4.71 -18.50 -1.50
N GLY A 297 -4.44 -18.76 -2.80
CA GLY A 297 -5.28 -19.65 -3.59
C GLY A 297 -5.16 -21.11 -3.18
N ARG A 298 -4.04 -21.50 -2.57
CA ARG A 298 -3.86 -22.83 -1.98
C ARG A 298 -4.60 -22.98 -0.65
N GLN A 299 -4.58 -21.94 0.19
CA GLN A 299 -5.16 -21.97 1.53
C GLN A 299 -6.65 -21.65 1.58
N ALA A 300 -7.15 -20.85 0.64
CA ALA A 300 -8.56 -20.45 0.53
C ALA A 300 -9.06 -20.54 -0.93
N PRO A 301 -9.00 -21.74 -1.55
CA PRO A 301 -9.43 -21.94 -2.95
C PRO A 301 -10.92 -21.67 -3.19
N GLU A 302 -11.74 -21.67 -2.13
CA GLU A 302 -13.15 -21.33 -2.17
C GLU A 302 -13.41 -19.83 -2.32
N LEU A 303 -12.40 -18.98 -2.05
CA LEU A 303 -12.51 -17.52 -2.08
C LEU A 303 -11.78 -16.91 -3.28
N LEU A 304 -10.51 -17.26 -3.48
CA LEU A 304 -9.65 -16.63 -4.48
C LEU A 304 -8.70 -17.65 -5.11
N GLY A 305 -8.40 -17.46 -6.39
CA GLY A 305 -7.33 -18.15 -7.12
C GLY A 305 -6.41 -17.15 -7.83
N ALA A 306 -5.32 -17.65 -8.40
CA ALA A 306 -4.33 -16.79 -9.07
C ALA A 306 -4.89 -15.99 -10.25
N ALA A 307 -5.95 -16.48 -10.89
CA ALA A 307 -6.61 -15.80 -12.00
C ALA A 307 -7.37 -14.54 -11.56
N ASP A 308 -7.79 -14.45 -10.30
CA ASP A 308 -8.60 -13.33 -9.78
C ASP A 308 -7.75 -12.08 -9.48
N PHE A 309 -6.43 -12.23 -9.41
CA PHE A 309 -5.50 -11.13 -9.13
C PHE A 309 -5.07 -10.39 -10.38
N LEU A 310 -5.21 -9.06 -10.32
CA LEU A 310 -4.76 -8.11 -11.33
C LEU A 310 -3.52 -7.34 -10.85
N PRO A 311 -2.55 -7.07 -11.73
CA PRO A 311 -1.42 -6.20 -11.41
C PRO A 311 -1.84 -4.72 -11.43
N LEU A 312 -1.39 -3.95 -10.46
CA LEU A 312 -1.48 -2.49 -10.53
C LEU A 312 -0.45 -1.93 -11.53
N SER A 313 -0.72 -0.74 -12.06
CA SER A 313 0.14 -0.08 -13.05
C SER A 313 1.56 0.21 -12.54
N CYS A 314 1.77 0.29 -11.22
CA CYS A 314 3.10 0.41 -10.63
C CYS A 314 3.96 -0.87 -10.73
N GLY A 315 3.34 -2.05 -10.86
CA GLY A 315 4.05 -3.34 -10.90
C GLY A 315 4.66 -3.78 -9.57
N LEU A 316 4.30 -3.12 -8.46
CA LEU A 316 4.72 -3.43 -7.09
C LEU A 316 3.56 -3.93 -6.22
N ALA A 317 2.35 -3.97 -6.77
CA ALA A 317 1.17 -4.48 -6.08
C ALA A 317 0.25 -5.25 -7.03
N SER A 318 -0.42 -6.26 -6.49
CA SER A 318 -1.53 -6.97 -7.12
C SER A 318 -2.78 -6.86 -6.26
N LEU A 319 -3.94 -6.96 -6.90
CA LEU A 319 -5.25 -6.70 -6.28
C LEU A 319 -6.26 -7.73 -6.77
N ALA A 320 -7.06 -8.23 -5.84
CA ALA A 320 -8.30 -8.96 -6.11
C ALA A 320 -9.46 -8.33 -5.35
N TYR A 321 -10.66 -8.54 -5.86
CA TYR A 321 -11.90 -8.12 -5.22
C TYR A 321 -12.79 -9.31 -4.94
N LEU A 322 -13.49 -9.24 -3.82
CA LEU A 322 -14.57 -10.13 -3.46
C LEU A 322 -15.86 -9.31 -3.37
N GLU A 323 -16.97 -9.92 -3.77
CA GLU A 323 -18.31 -9.38 -3.58
C GLU A 323 -19.17 -10.37 -2.80
N LYS A 324 -20.03 -9.83 -1.92
CA LYS A 324 -20.98 -10.63 -1.16
C LYS A 324 -22.26 -10.83 -2.00
N VAL A 325 -22.52 -12.06 -2.41
CA VAL A 325 -23.66 -12.46 -3.26
C VAL A 325 -24.41 -13.61 -2.58
N GLY A 326 -25.67 -13.36 -2.20
CA GLY A 326 -26.49 -14.38 -1.52
C GLY A 326 -25.96 -14.78 -0.13
N GLY A 327 -25.21 -13.89 0.53
CA GLY A 327 -24.57 -14.15 1.82
C GLY A 327 -23.16 -14.73 1.74
N GLU A 328 -22.73 -15.19 0.56
CA GLU A 328 -21.41 -15.77 0.32
C GLU A 328 -20.47 -14.78 -0.37
N TRP A 329 -19.18 -14.83 -0.04
CA TRP A 329 -18.15 -14.06 -0.73
C TRP A 329 -17.71 -14.78 -2.01
N LYS A 330 -17.66 -14.04 -3.12
CA LYS A 330 -17.27 -14.55 -4.44
C LYS A 330 -16.27 -13.61 -5.12
N PRO A 331 -15.29 -14.11 -5.87
CA PRO A 331 -14.35 -13.26 -6.58
C PRO A 331 -15.08 -12.41 -7.63
N VAL A 332 -14.74 -11.14 -7.69
CA VAL A 332 -15.16 -10.26 -8.79
C VAL A 332 -14.25 -10.56 -9.98
N PRO A 333 -14.81 -10.91 -11.16
CA PRO A 333 -14.00 -11.25 -12.33
C PRO A 333 -13.02 -10.12 -12.71
N PRO A 334 -11.77 -10.45 -13.09
CA PRO A 334 -10.77 -9.49 -13.50
C PRO A 334 -11.19 -8.55 -14.63
N GLU A 335 -12.09 -8.97 -15.52
CA GLU A 335 -12.63 -8.14 -16.60
C GLU A 335 -13.48 -6.98 -16.06
N VAL A 336 -14.17 -7.21 -14.94
CA VAL A 336 -15.00 -6.23 -14.24
C VAL A 336 -14.13 -5.36 -13.33
N ALA A 337 -13.30 -6.00 -12.48
CA ALA A 337 -12.37 -5.29 -11.60
C ALA A 337 -11.39 -4.42 -12.40
N GLY A 338 -10.90 -4.95 -13.53
CA GLY A 338 -10.01 -4.31 -14.47
C GLY A 338 -10.65 -3.19 -15.29
N ALA A 339 -11.95 -2.95 -15.15
CA ALA A 339 -12.63 -1.79 -15.70
C ALA A 339 -12.85 -0.65 -14.69
N ILE A 340 -12.59 -0.87 -13.39
CA ILE A 340 -12.73 0.16 -12.34
C ILE A 340 -11.62 1.24 -12.51
N PRO A 341 -11.94 2.50 -12.85
CA PRO A 341 -10.94 3.53 -13.15
C PRO A 341 -10.17 4.01 -11.92
N GLY A 342 -8.91 4.42 -12.10
CA GLY A 342 -8.14 5.10 -11.05
C GLY A 342 -7.53 4.17 -10.01
N ASN A 343 -7.30 4.70 -8.80
CA ASN A 343 -6.87 3.92 -7.65
C ASN A 343 -8.06 3.08 -7.16
N PRO A 344 -8.02 1.76 -7.36
CA PRO A 344 -9.17 0.88 -7.09
C PRO A 344 -9.65 0.94 -5.63
N MET A 345 -8.76 1.31 -4.70
CA MET A 345 -9.06 1.51 -3.27
C MET A 345 -9.95 2.74 -2.98
N THR A 346 -10.10 3.64 -3.94
CA THR A 346 -10.82 4.93 -3.79
C THR A 346 -11.85 5.18 -4.87
N THR A 347 -12.00 4.26 -5.82
CA THR A 347 -12.85 4.48 -6.99
C THR A 347 -14.31 4.58 -6.56
N SER A 348 -14.91 5.74 -6.82
CA SER A 348 -16.33 5.98 -6.60
C SER A 348 -17.18 5.50 -7.78
N LEU A 349 -18.48 5.34 -7.58
CA LEU A 349 -19.41 5.08 -8.69
C LEU A 349 -19.42 6.22 -9.72
N GLU A 350 -19.17 7.45 -9.27
CA GLU A 350 -19.06 8.63 -10.09
C GLU A 350 -17.83 8.56 -10.98
N ASP A 351 -16.69 8.09 -10.47
CA ASP A 351 -15.50 7.79 -11.29
C ASP A 351 -15.81 6.73 -12.37
N VAL A 352 -16.56 5.67 -12.01
CA VAL A 352 -17.03 4.64 -12.95
C VAL A 352 -17.91 5.24 -14.05
N LYS A 353 -18.83 6.15 -13.71
CA LYS A 353 -19.69 6.85 -14.68
C LYS A 353 -18.89 7.74 -15.62
N THR A 354 -17.95 8.51 -15.11
CA THR A 354 -17.06 9.34 -15.93
C THR A 354 -16.30 8.47 -16.92
N LEU A 355 -15.74 7.35 -16.48
CA LEU A 355 -15.07 6.41 -17.39
C LEU A 355 -16.03 5.85 -18.45
N ALA A 356 -17.23 5.41 -18.05
CA ALA A 356 -18.19 4.86 -18.98
C ALA A 356 -18.62 5.88 -20.05
N ALA A 357 -18.68 7.17 -19.70
CA ALA A 357 -18.96 8.26 -20.63
C ALA A 357 -17.79 8.54 -21.60
N GLU A 358 -16.55 8.27 -21.18
CA GLU A 358 -15.33 8.38 -22.01
C GLU A 358 -15.11 7.17 -22.93
N MET A 359 -15.80 6.05 -22.67
CA MET A 359 -15.75 4.85 -23.49
C MET A 359 -16.69 4.94 -24.70
N CYS A 360 -16.45 4.11 -25.71
CA CYS A 360 -17.43 3.88 -26.78
C CYS A 360 -18.76 3.42 -26.15
N ALA A 361 -19.89 4.00 -26.62
CA ALA A 361 -21.21 3.87 -26.00
C ALA A 361 -21.61 2.41 -25.68
N CYS A 362 -21.28 1.45 -26.55
CA CYS A 362 -21.59 0.03 -26.31
C CYS A 362 -20.80 -0.57 -25.14
N ARG A 363 -19.53 -0.19 -24.96
CA ARG A 363 -18.67 -0.68 -23.87
C ARG A 363 -18.94 0.06 -22.56
N GLY A 364 -19.23 1.36 -22.63
CA GLY A 364 -19.66 2.14 -21.47
C GLY A 364 -21.00 1.64 -20.91
N ALA A 365 -21.97 1.35 -21.78
CA ALA A 365 -23.25 0.78 -21.38
C ALA A 365 -23.11 -0.63 -20.78
N ALA A 366 -22.29 -1.50 -21.38
CA ALA A 366 -22.01 -2.83 -20.84
C ALA A 366 -21.34 -2.76 -19.46
N LEU A 367 -20.33 -1.90 -19.27
CA LEU A 367 -19.67 -1.70 -17.98
C LEU A 367 -20.63 -1.19 -16.90
N LEU A 368 -21.46 -0.19 -17.24
CA LEU A 368 -22.46 0.34 -16.32
C LEU A 368 -23.53 -0.70 -16.00
N GLN A 369 -23.96 -1.52 -16.96
CA GLN A 369 -24.93 -2.59 -16.73
C GLN A 369 -24.35 -3.69 -15.83
N GLU A 370 -23.10 -4.07 -16.03
CA GLU A 370 -22.38 -5.08 -15.24
C GLU A 370 -22.19 -4.62 -13.78
N ILE A 371 -21.86 -3.35 -13.58
CA ILE A 371 -21.72 -2.74 -12.24
C ILE A 371 -23.10 -2.48 -11.61
N ALA A 372 -24.09 -2.01 -12.37
CA ALA A 372 -25.45 -1.79 -11.89
C ALA A 372 -26.14 -3.11 -11.50
N ALA A 373 -25.89 -4.22 -12.20
CA ALA A 373 -26.40 -5.54 -11.83
C ALA A 373 -25.85 -6.02 -10.47
N ARG A 374 -24.69 -5.50 -10.06
CA ARG A 374 -24.04 -5.79 -8.76
C ARG A 374 -24.39 -4.77 -7.69
N LEU A 375 -25.31 -3.85 -7.92
CA LEU A 375 -25.68 -2.81 -6.97
C LEU A 375 -27.21 -2.74 -6.86
N PRO A 376 -27.76 -2.27 -5.72
CA PRO A 376 -29.20 -2.04 -5.62
C PRO A 376 -29.68 -1.08 -6.71
N GLY A 377 -30.83 -1.38 -7.35
CA GLY A 377 -31.35 -0.57 -8.46
C GLY A 377 -31.70 0.88 -8.08
N ASP A 378 -31.90 1.13 -6.79
CA ASP A 378 -32.16 2.43 -6.19
C ASP A 378 -30.90 3.09 -5.58
N LEU A 379 -29.71 2.48 -5.69
CA LEU A 379 -28.48 2.98 -5.08
C LEU A 379 -28.25 4.47 -5.40
N PHE A 380 -28.57 4.90 -6.62
CA PHE A 380 -28.39 6.27 -7.07
C PHE A 380 -29.37 7.28 -6.45
N ASN A 381 -30.45 6.82 -5.84
CA ASN A 381 -31.41 7.65 -5.11
C ASN A 381 -31.00 7.83 -3.64
N LEU A 382 -30.01 7.07 -3.16
CA LEU A 382 -29.50 7.13 -1.79
C LEU A 382 -28.47 8.25 -1.63
N GLY A 383 -28.32 8.79 -0.43
CA GLY A 383 -27.27 9.76 -0.11
C GLY A 383 -25.86 9.14 -0.23
N VAL A 384 -24.83 9.98 -0.44
CA VAL A 384 -23.41 9.53 -0.56
C VAL A 384 -22.99 8.62 0.58
N ALA A 385 -23.44 8.95 1.80
CA ALA A 385 -23.17 8.20 3.01
C ALA A 385 -23.63 6.74 2.93
N GLU A 386 -24.86 6.57 2.49
CA GLU A 386 -25.52 5.28 2.41
C GLU A 386 -25.04 4.46 1.22
N ARG A 387 -24.75 5.11 0.08
CA ARG A 387 -24.06 4.47 -1.05
C ARG A 387 -22.70 3.91 -0.63
N SER A 388 -21.90 4.73 0.06
CA SER A 388 -20.58 4.32 0.56
C SER A 388 -20.69 3.13 1.51
N ARG A 389 -21.69 3.13 2.41
CA ARG A 389 -21.94 2.01 3.33
C ARG A 389 -22.27 0.72 2.59
N ILE A 390 -23.18 0.76 1.61
CA ILE A 390 -23.58 -0.41 0.82
C ILE A 390 -22.38 -0.98 0.05
N VAL A 391 -21.57 -0.13 -0.57
CA VAL A 391 -20.36 -0.56 -1.27
C VAL A 391 -19.38 -1.20 -0.29
N GLN A 392 -19.18 -0.60 0.88
CA GLN A 392 -18.29 -1.14 1.90
C GLN A 392 -18.78 -2.48 2.48
N GLU A 393 -20.09 -2.64 2.72
CA GLU A 393 -20.64 -3.90 3.25
C GLU A 393 -20.67 -5.03 2.21
N ARG A 394 -20.63 -4.69 0.91
CA ARG A 394 -20.77 -5.65 -0.19
C ARG A 394 -19.46 -6.03 -0.86
N PHE A 395 -18.46 -5.14 -0.88
CA PHE A 395 -17.19 -5.37 -1.55
C PHE A 395 -16.04 -5.42 -0.56
N PHE A 396 -15.10 -6.32 -0.84
CA PHE A 396 -13.89 -6.50 -0.06
C PHE A 396 -12.70 -6.55 -1.02
N HIS A 397 -11.57 -5.98 -0.61
CA HIS A 397 -10.37 -5.97 -1.44
C HIS A 397 -9.22 -6.73 -0.77
N VAL A 398 -8.45 -7.47 -1.57
CA VAL A 398 -7.22 -8.12 -1.15
C VAL A 398 -6.08 -7.55 -1.97
N THR A 399 -5.16 -6.85 -1.32
CA THR A 399 -4.00 -6.25 -1.97
C THR A 399 -2.74 -6.94 -1.48
N ILE A 400 -1.85 -7.32 -2.40
CA ILE A 400 -0.53 -7.83 -2.06
C ILE A 400 0.50 -6.83 -2.58
N ILE A 401 1.39 -6.35 -1.72
CA ILE A 401 2.41 -5.34 -2.05
C ILE A 401 3.79 -5.93 -1.82
N SER A 402 4.73 -5.65 -2.72
CA SER A 402 6.16 -5.98 -2.57
C SER A 402 7.00 -4.76 -2.91
N PHE A 403 7.46 -4.08 -1.87
CA PHE A 403 8.35 -2.92 -1.99
C PHE A 403 9.77 -3.36 -2.40
N LEU A 404 10.54 -2.42 -2.93
CA LEU A 404 11.94 -2.63 -3.27
C LEU A 404 12.82 -2.28 -2.07
N ASP A 405 13.88 -3.04 -1.86
CA ASP A 405 14.87 -2.78 -0.81
C ASP A 405 16.29 -2.90 -1.35
N ALA A 406 17.27 -2.80 -0.45
CA ALA A 406 18.70 -2.83 -0.77
C ALA A 406 19.16 -4.02 -1.64
N PHE A 407 18.41 -5.13 -1.66
CA PHE A 407 18.80 -6.36 -2.37
C PHE A 407 18.19 -6.50 -3.76
N ASN A 408 17.06 -5.85 -4.02
CA ASN A 408 16.33 -5.97 -5.29
C ASN A 408 15.96 -4.61 -5.92
N PHE A 409 16.74 -3.56 -5.60
CA PHE A 409 16.48 -2.19 -6.03
C PHE A 409 16.66 -1.98 -7.54
N ASP A 410 15.67 -2.42 -8.31
CA ASP A 410 15.56 -2.22 -9.76
C ASP A 410 15.00 -0.82 -10.08
N LEU A 411 15.82 0.01 -10.73
CA LEU A 411 15.46 1.40 -11.04
C LEU A 411 14.22 1.50 -11.95
N ASP A 412 13.99 0.55 -12.86
CA ASP A 412 12.81 0.59 -13.73
C ASP A 412 11.50 0.38 -12.94
N ARG A 413 11.53 -0.47 -11.91
CA ARG A 413 10.41 -0.63 -10.97
C ARG A 413 10.29 0.57 -10.02
N ALA A 414 11.40 1.08 -9.50
CA ALA A 414 11.41 2.25 -8.61
C ALA A 414 10.78 3.48 -9.29
N CYS A 415 11.04 3.69 -10.58
CA CYS A 415 10.43 4.78 -11.36
C CYS A 415 8.90 4.66 -11.55
N ARG A 416 8.28 3.53 -11.18
CA ARG A 416 6.84 3.30 -11.30
C ARG A 416 6.13 3.18 -9.95
N GLU A 417 6.85 3.22 -8.84
CA GLU A 417 6.27 3.14 -7.50
C GLU A 417 5.31 4.30 -7.23
N CYS A 418 4.09 4.00 -6.77
CA CYS A 418 3.02 4.99 -6.58
C CYS A 418 2.69 5.32 -5.12
N THR A 419 3.42 4.72 -4.17
CA THR A 419 3.37 5.10 -2.76
C THR A 419 4.55 6.00 -2.50
N HIS A 420 4.31 7.23 -2.04
CA HIS A 420 5.34 8.23 -1.83
C HIS A 420 5.32 8.75 -0.41
N VAL A 421 6.50 8.94 0.17
CA VAL A 421 6.66 9.64 1.45
C VAL A 421 6.82 11.13 1.16
N VAL A 422 5.92 11.92 1.74
CA VAL A 422 5.92 13.38 1.64
C VAL A 422 6.96 13.93 2.60
N GLN A 423 7.85 14.76 2.08
CA GLN A 423 8.86 15.48 2.86
C GLN A 423 8.35 16.87 3.28
N PRO A 424 8.96 17.51 4.29
CA PRO A 424 8.56 18.85 4.77
C PRO A 424 8.50 19.93 3.69
N ASP A 425 9.36 19.84 2.68
CA ASP A 425 9.38 20.73 1.51
C ASP A 425 8.28 20.41 0.48
N GLY A 426 7.42 19.44 0.77
CA GLY A 426 6.35 18.96 -0.11
C GLY A 426 6.80 17.95 -1.16
N CYS A 427 8.09 17.62 -1.23
CA CYS A 427 8.63 16.66 -2.18
C CYS A 427 8.13 15.23 -1.88
N LYS A 428 7.69 14.49 -2.92
CA LYS A 428 7.16 13.13 -2.77
C LYS A 428 8.16 12.11 -3.30
N ILE A 429 8.86 11.46 -2.38
CA ILE A 429 9.90 10.47 -2.67
C ILE A 429 9.26 9.07 -2.68
N PRO A 430 9.50 8.22 -3.69
CA PRO A 430 8.96 6.85 -3.70
C PRO A 430 9.34 6.08 -2.43
N PHE A 431 8.39 5.35 -1.83
CA PHE A 431 8.55 4.73 -0.52
C PHE A 431 9.81 3.86 -0.40
N SER A 432 10.07 3.01 -1.40
CA SER A 432 11.26 2.16 -1.44
C SER A 432 12.55 3.00 -1.52
N SER A 433 12.55 4.05 -2.34
CA SER A 433 13.68 4.97 -2.50
C SER A 433 13.95 5.77 -1.22
N PHE A 434 12.90 6.24 -0.56
CA PHE A 434 12.99 6.95 0.71
C PHE A 434 13.66 6.04 1.76
N ASN A 435 13.09 4.86 2.00
CA ASN A 435 13.56 3.97 3.05
C ASN A 435 14.93 3.33 2.79
N THR A 436 15.36 3.23 1.54
CA THR A 436 16.67 2.63 1.20
C THR A 436 17.79 3.65 1.05
N ILE A 437 17.48 4.87 0.57
CA ILE A 437 18.49 5.82 0.08
C ILE A 437 18.42 7.18 0.79
N HIS A 438 17.21 7.70 0.99
CA HIS A 438 17.01 9.11 1.40
C HIS A 438 16.67 9.29 2.89
N ARG A 439 16.25 8.24 3.59
CA ARG A 439 15.93 8.31 5.01
C ARG A 439 17.15 8.80 5.81
N GLY A 440 16.92 9.77 6.70
CA GLY A 440 17.96 10.42 7.50
C GLY A 440 18.86 11.40 6.73
N ARG A 441 18.70 11.55 5.40
CA ARG A 441 19.40 12.56 4.60
C ARG A 441 18.49 13.79 4.45
N LYS A 442 19.06 14.99 4.57
CA LYS A 442 18.34 16.22 4.19
C LYS A 442 18.15 16.18 2.68
N HIS A 443 16.90 16.34 2.21
CA HIS A 443 16.65 16.60 0.80
C HIS A 443 17.28 17.95 0.48
N ALA A 444 18.34 17.95 -0.33
CA ALA A 444 18.93 19.18 -0.81
C ALA A 444 18.07 19.62 -1.99
N LEU A 445 17.22 20.62 -1.78
CA LEU A 445 16.75 21.44 -2.90
C LEU A 445 18.01 22.13 -3.44
N HIS A 446 18.43 21.74 -4.63
CA HIS A 446 19.49 22.44 -5.33
C HIS A 446 18.89 23.74 -5.86
N ASP A 447 19.19 24.85 -5.18
CA ASP A 447 18.85 26.22 -5.60
C ASP A 447 19.47 26.60 -6.96
#